data_AF-A0A2V5QQ51-F1
#
_entry.id   AF-A0A2V5QQ51-F1
#
_cell.length_a   1.000
_cell.length_b   1.000
_cell.length_c   1.000
_cell.angle_alpha   90.00
_cell.angle_beta   90.00
_cell.angle_gamma   90.00
#
_symmetry.space_group_name_H-M   'P 1'
#
loop_
_entity.id
_entity.type
_entity.pdbx_description
1 polymer ?
#
loop_
_entity_poly.entity_id
_entity_poly.type
_entity_poly.pdbx_seq_one_letter_code
_entity_poly.pdbx_strand_id
1 'polypeptide(L)'
;MASGGLKTGSSFVENIQLSINIDTGRAGLWPGGLFHFTVGSRFGDSAKNSFTVGSSTPQNTGLAFPGPFFDADVYPTEYFLVQALTPKFSLLLGKLAIVDIADQTLFGDSAKYYFA
;
A
#
# COMPACT_ATOMS: atom_id res chain seq x y z
N MET A 1 -22.90 -10.64 -19.59
CA MET A 1 -22.33 -11.97 -19.86
C MET A 1 -20.89 -11.77 -20.25
N ALA A 2 -19.95 -11.97 -19.33
CA ALA A 2 -18.53 -11.99 -19.66
C ALA A 2 -18.16 -13.43 -20.03
N SER A 3 -17.96 -13.72 -21.32
CA SER A 3 -17.48 -15.01 -21.79
C SER A 3 -16.20 -14.81 -22.61
N GLY A 4 -15.18 -15.64 -22.36
CA GLY A 4 -13.89 -15.56 -23.07
C GLY A 4 -12.64 -15.57 -22.18
N GLY A 5 -12.79 -15.61 -20.85
CA GLY A 5 -11.66 -15.70 -19.92
C GLY A 5 -10.98 -17.08 -19.90
N LEU A 6 -9.71 -17.12 -19.48
CA LEU A 6 -8.93 -18.35 -19.25
C LEU A 6 -9.59 -19.29 -18.23
N LYS A 7 -10.37 -18.73 -17.29
CA LYS A 7 -11.16 -19.47 -16.30
C LYS A 7 -12.51 -18.79 -16.07
N THR A 8 -13.55 -19.60 -15.88
CA THR A 8 -14.89 -19.12 -15.50
C THR A 8 -14.97 -18.92 -13.98
N GLY A 9 -15.35 -17.72 -13.52
CA GLY A 9 -15.50 -17.41 -12.09
C GLY A 9 -15.42 -15.92 -11.80
N SER A 10 -15.86 -15.50 -10.62
CA SER A 10 -15.63 -14.15 -10.08
C SER A 10 -14.37 -14.14 -9.23
N SER A 11 -13.63 -13.03 -9.23
CA SER A 11 -12.53 -12.82 -8.28
C SER A 11 -12.71 -11.54 -7.49
N PHE A 12 -12.36 -11.60 -6.21
CA PHE A 12 -12.42 -10.45 -5.30
C PHE A 12 -11.07 -10.25 -4.61
N VAL A 13 -10.62 -9.00 -4.54
CA VAL A 13 -9.44 -8.60 -3.77
C VAL A 13 -9.75 -7.29 -3.06
N GLU A 14 -9.41 -7.23 -1.78
CA GLU A 14 -9.52 -6.04 -0.94
C GLU A 14 -8.20 -5.76 -0.25
N ASN A 15 -7.81 -4.48 -0.23
CA ASN A 15 -6.64 -4.00 0.50
C ASN A 15 -7.08 -3.00 1.57
N ILE A 16 -6.61 -3.20 2.80
CA ILE A 16 -6.83 -2.25 3.90
C ILE A 16 -5.48 -1.73 4.34
N GLN A 17 -5.36 -0.40 4.44
CA GLN A 17 -4.16 0.27 4.93
C GLN A 17 -4.49 1.11 6.16
N LEU A 18 -3.60 1.05 7.16
CA LEU A 18 -3.67 1.86 8.36
C LEU A 18 -2.32 2.54 8.58
N SER A 19 -2.34 3.87 8.68
CA SER A 19 -1.15 4.69 8.92
C SER A 19 -1.24 5.45 10.23
N ILE A 20 -0.13 5.49 10.97
CA ILE A 20 0.03 6.21 12.23
C ILE A 20 1.17 7.21 12.08
N ASN A 21 0.93 8.44 12.53
CA ASN A 21 1.92 9.51 12.55
C ASN A 21 2.09 10.04 13.97
N ILE A 22 3.33 10.12 14.45
CA ILE A 22 3.65 10.61 15.80
C ILE A 22 4.64 11.77 15.67
N ASP A 23 4.17 12.97 16.01
CA ASP A 23 5.03 14.14 16.22
C ASP A 23 5.65 14.04 17.61
N THR A 24 6.96 13.78 17.66
CA THR A 24 7.68 13.51 18.92
C THR A 24 7.76 14.76 19.81
N GLY A 25 7.70 15.95 19.23
CA GLY A 25 7.73 17.21 19.96
C GLY A 25 6.39 17.46 20.67
N ARG A 26 5.28 17.27 19.94
CA ARG A 26 3.92 17.37 20.52
C ARG A 26 3.65 16.25 21.53
N ALA A 27 4.22 15.07 21.32
CA ALA A 27 4.13 13.97 22.26
C ALA A 27 5.04 14.14 23.51
N GLY A 28 5.87 15.18 23.57
CA GLY A 28 6.75 15.46 24.70
C GLY A 28 7.96 14.53 24.82
N LEU A 29 8.33 13.82 23.76
CA LEU A 29 9.45 12.87 23.74
C LEU A 29 10.78 13.59 23.45
N TRP A 30 10.91 14.17 22.26
CA TRP A 30 12.04 15.03 21.87
C TRP A 30 11.63 15.92 20.69
N PRO A 31 12.26 17.09 20.49
CA PRO A 31 11.85 18.03 19.46
C PRO A 31 12.25 17.59 18.04
N GLY A 32 11.41 17.96 17.06
CA GLY A 32 11.74 17.89 15.64
C GLY A 32 11.70 16.50 15.01
N GLY A 33 11.15 15.50 15.69
CA GLY A 33 10.96 14.16 15.17
C GLY A 33 9.54 13.90 14.68
N LEU A 34 9.42 13.07 13.64
CA LEU A 34 8.17 12.50 13.14
C LEU A 34 8.40 11.02 12.87
N PHE A 35 7.65 10.15 13.56
CA PHE A 35 7.54 8.75 13.17
C PHE A 35 6.32 8.54 12.28
N HIS A 36 6.53 7.80 11.20
CA HIS A 36 5.48 7.28 10.35
C HIS A 36 5.52 5.76 10.37
N PHE A 37 4.35 5.14 10.42
CA PHE A 37 4.21 3.69 10.36
C PHE A 37 2.91 3.31 9.66
N THR A 38 3.01 2.48 8.62
CA THR A 38 1.88 1.95 7.87
C THR A 38 1.90 0.44 7.88
N VAL A 39 0.72 -0.12 8.12
CA VAL A 39 0.44 -1.54 7.94
C VAL A 39 -0.56 -1.67 6.81
N GLY A 40 -0.21 -2.49 5.83
CA GLY A 40 -1.11 -2.92 4.77
C GLY A 40 -1.57 -4.35 5.01
N SER A 41 -2.79 -4.63 4.61
CA SER A 41 -3.34 -5.99 4.59
C SER A 41 -4.07 -6.25 3.29
N ARG A 42 -4.05 -7.51 2.87
CA ARG A 42 -4.75 -8.00 1.69
C ARG A 42 -5.64 -9.17 2.05
N PHE A 43 -6.85 -9.17 1.50
CA PHE A 43 -7.82 -10.25 1.62
C PHE A 43 -8.41 -10.59 0.24
N GLY A 44 -8.91 -11.81 0.11
CA GLY A 44 -9.54 -12.30 -1.12
C GLY A 44 -8.62 -13.21 -1.92
N ASP A 45 -8.77 -13.21 -3.24
CA ASP A 45 -8.07 -14.13 -4.12
C ASP A 45 -6.60 -13.74 -4.33
N SER A 46 -5.77 -14.76 -4.49
CA SER A 46 -4.39 -14.59 -4.89
C SER A 46 -4.29 -13.99 -6.30
N ALA A 47 -3.18 -13.30 -6.58
CA ALA A 47 -2.97 -12.68 -7.90
C ALA A 47 -3.14 -13.69 -9.05
N LYS A 48 -2.68 -14.94 -8.88
CA LYS A 48 -2.83 -16.03 -9.85
C LYS A 48 -4.30 -16.39 -10.14
N ASN A 49 -5.18 -16.24 -9.16
CA ASN A 49 -6.59 -16.56 -9.27
C ASN A 49 -7.43 -15.34 -9.72
N SER A 50 -6.92 -14.11 -9.56
CA SER A 50 -7.59 -12.88 -10.01
C SER A 50 -7.47 -12.59 -11.50
N PHE A 51 -6.46 -13.12 -12.20
CA PHE A 51 -6.32 -12.97 -13.67
C PHE A 51 -7.15 -14.00 -14.45
N THR A 52 -8.47 -14.06 -14.19
CA THR A 52 -9.37 -15.01 -14.88
C THR A 52 -9.59 -14.67 -16.36
N VAL A 53 -9.38 -13.41 -16.77
CA VAL A 53 -9.64 -12.91 -18.13
C VAL A 53 -8.42 -12.94 -19.07
N GLY A 54 -7.24 -13.38 -18.59
CA GLY A 54 -6.02 -13.44 -19.40
C GLY A 54 -5.42 -12.09 -19.82
N SER A 55 -5.99 -10.98 -19.35
CA SER A 55 -5.46 -9.63 -19.52
C SER A 55 -4.96 -9.09 -18.18
N SER A 56 -3.80 -8.43 -18.21
CA SER A 56 -3.29 -7.61 -17.10
C SER A 56 -3.47 -6.15 -17.49
N THR A 57 -4.28 -5.41 -16.74
CA THR A 57 -4.44 -3.98 -16.95
C THR A 57 -3.57 -3.19 -15.95
N PRO A 58 -3.03 -2.01 -16.32
CA PRO A 58 -2.09 -1.26 -15.49
C PRO A 58 -2.61 -0.90 -14.09
N GLN A 59 -3.93 -0.79 -13.92
CA GLN A 59 -4.56 -0.49 -12.63
C GLN A 59 -4.42 -1.58 -11.56
N ASN A 60 -3.85 -2.76 -11.86
CA ASN A 60 -3.69 -3.85 -10.89
C ASN A 60 -2.51 -3.65 -9.92
N THR A 61 -1.97 -2.43 -9.78
CA THR A 61 -0.88 -2.09 -8.85
C THR A 61 -1.22 -2.43 -7.39
N GLY A 62 -2.50 -2.39 -6.99
CA GLY A 62 -2.93 -2.84 -5.66
C GLY A 62 -2.70 -4.33 -5.39
N LEU A 63 -2.49 -5.17 -6.41
CA LEU A 63 -2.07 -6.57 -6.21
C LEU A 63 -0.59 -6.71 -5.80
N ALA A 64 0.20 -5.64 -5.97
CA ALA A 64 1.60 -5.60 -5.57
C ALA A 64 1.77 -5.18 -4.10
N PHE A 65 0.69 -4.81 -3.40
CA PHE A 65 0.68 -4.47 -1.97
C PHE A 65 -0.05 -5.55 -1.16
N PRO A 66 0.43 -5.90 0.05
CA PRO A 66 1.70 -5.46 0.67
C PRO A 66 2.94 -6.08 0.00
N GLY A 67 2.74 -6.90 -1.04
CA GLY A 67 3.76 -7.54 -1.87
C GLY A 67 3.09 -8.48 -2.87
N PRO A 68 3.71 -8.76 -4.03
CA PRO A 68 3.08 -9.56 -5.11
C PRO A 68 2.87 -11.04 -4.75
N PHE A 69 3.43 -11.49 -3.63
CA PHE A 69 3.35 -12.86 -3.11
C PHE A 69 2.47 -12.99 -1.87
N PHE A 70 1.88 -11.89 -1.40
CA PHE A 70 1.01 -11.87 -0.23
C PHE A 70 -0.44 -11.81 -0.70
N ASP A 71 -1.27 -12.75 -0.24
CA ASP A 71 -2.64 -12.95 -0.68
C ASP A 71 -3.66 -12.92 0.47
N ALA A 72 -3.21 -13.15 1.71
CA ALA A 72 -4.05 -13.08 2.92
C ALA A 72 -3.27 -12.53 4.14
N ASP A 73 -2.33 -11.62 3.93
CA ASP A 73 -1.37 -11.20 4.95
C ASP A 73 -1.55 -9.76 5.42
N VAL A 74 -1.06 -9.51 6.64
CA VAL A 74 -0.93 -8.18 7.25
C VAL A 74 0.56 -7.90 7.48
N TYR A 75 1.11 -6.86 6.85
CA TYR A 75 2.54 -6.54 6.92
C TYR A 75 2.82 -5.04 7.08
N PRO A 76 3.89 -4.67 7.80
CA PRO A 76 4.42 -3.30 7.76
C PRO A 76 4.90 -2.94 6.35
N THR A 77 4.16 -2.06 5.69
CA THR A 77 4.45 -1.64 4.31
C THR A 77 5.43 -0.47 4.28
N GLU A 78 5.28 0.47 5.21
CA GLU A 78 6.13 1.67 5.31
C GLU A 78 6.41 2.02 6.77
N TYR A 79 7.64 2.40 7.08
CA TYR A 79 7.98 2.94 8.39
C TYR A 79 9.27 3.76 8.34
N PHE A 80 9.22 4.99 8.82
CA PHE A 80 10.37 5.88 8.83
C PHE A 80 10.34 6.88 9.98
N LEU A 81 11.52 7.37 10.31
CA LEU A 81 11.75 8.51 11.19
C LEU A 81 12.27 9.67 10.35
N VAL A 82 11.62 10.82 10.47
CA VAL A 82 12.20 12.11 10.07
C VAL A 82 12.69 12.82 11.32
N GLN A 83 13.92 13.32 11.29
CA GLN A 83 14.50 14.12 12.37
C GLN A 83 15.08 15.41 11.81
N ALA A 84 14.54 16.55 12.22
CA ALA A 84 15.16 17.84 11.98
C ALA A 84 16.42 17.97 12.85
N LEU A 85 17.59 18.18 12.22
CA LEU A 85 18.85 18.48 12.92
C LEU A 85 19.08 20.00 13.00
N THR A 86 18.59 20.73 11.99
CA THR A 86 18.56 22.20 11.96
C THR A 86 17.25 22.66 11.31
N PRO A 87 16.88 23.96 11.37
CA PRO A 87 15.70 24.47 10.68
C PRO A 87 15.69 24.25 9.15
N LYS A 88 16.83 23.93 8.54
CA LYS A 88 16.99 23.74 7.09
C LYS A 88 17.45 22.34 6.70
N PHE A 89 17.69 21.46 7.67
CA PHE A 89 18.24 20.13 7.40
C PHE A 89 17.58 19.07 8.26
N SER A 90 17.00 18.08 7.59
CA SER A 90 16.35 16.92 8.21
C SER A 90 16.91 15.64 7.63
N LEU A 91 17.05 14.64 8.48
CA LEU A 91 17.40 13.28 8.10
C LEU A 91 16.11 12.44 8.02
N LEU A 92 16.01 11.60 6.99
CA LEU A 92 14.99 10.57 6.90
C LEU A 92 15.68 9.21 6.95
N LEU A 93 15.25 8.34 7.86
CA LEU A 93 15.73 6.96 7.97
C LEU A 93 14.56 5.99 8.10
N GLY A 94 14.51 4.98 7.25
CA GLY A 94 13.48 3.95 7.33
C GLY A 94 13.30 3.16 6.04
N LYS A 95 12.24 2.35 6.04
CA LYS A 95 11.71 1.69 4.84
C LYS A 95 10.61 2.58 4.28
N LEU A 96 10.80 3.04 3.05
CA LEU A 96 9.82 3.84 2.33
C LEU A 96 9.24 3.04 1.19
N ALA A 97 7.93 3.13 1.00
CA ALA A 97 7.25 2.70 -0.20
C ALA A 97 7.23 3.90 -1.15
N ILE A 98 8.28 4.06 -1.96
CA ILE A 98 8.42 5.22 -2.87
C ILE A 98 7.21 5.35 -3.80
N VAL A 99 6.56 4.22 -4.15
CA VAL A 99 5.34 4.21 -4.95
C VAL A 99 4.19 4.91 -4.21
N ASP A 100 4.02 4.74 -2.90
CA ASP A 100 2.96 5.41 -2.13
C ASP A 100 3.21 6.93 -1.99
N ILE A 101 4.49 7.33 -1.98
CA ILE A 101 4.89 8.74 -1.95
C ILE A 101 4.72 9.39 -3.33
N ALA A 102 5.02 8.65 -4.40
CA ALA A 102 4.95 9.14 -5.78
C ALA A 102 3.55 9.03 -6.41
N ASP A 103 2.73 8.08 -5.97
CA ASP A 103 1.40 7.78 -6.51
C ASP A 103 0.29 8.28 -5.57
N GLN A 104 0.28 9.60 -5.33
CA GLN A 104 -0.83 10.29 -4.64
C GLN A 104 -1.83 10.91 -5.63
N THR A 105 -1.95 10.35 -6.84
CA THR A 105 -2.94 10.85 -7.78
C THR A 105 -4.32 10.33 -7.40
N LEU A 106 -5.34 11.20 -7.44
CA LEU A 106 -6.76 10.88 -7.14
C LEU A 106 -7.30 9.66 -7.94
N PHE A 107 -6.60 9.26 -9.00
CA PHE A 107 -6.96 8.18 -9.92
C PHE A 107 -6.20 6.86 -9.64
N GLY A 108 -5.22 6.86 -8.74
CA GLY A 108 -4.40 5.72 -8.34
C GLY A 108 -4.78 5.12 -6.98
N ASP A 109 -6.03 5.31 -6.52
CA ASP A 109 -6.46 4.76 -5.24
C ASP A 109 -6.45 3.22 -5.28
N SER A 110 -5.47 2.64 -4.60
CA SER A 110 -5.19 1.20 -4.54
C SER A 110 -6.10 0.41 -3.60
N ALA A 111 -7.11 1.08 -3.02
CA ALA A 111 -7.94 0.53 -1.96
C ALA A 111 -9.19 -0.25 -2.44
N LYS A 112 -9.67 -0.10 -3.68
CA LYS A 112 -10.88 -0.81 -4.16
C LYS A 112 -10.82 -1.21 -5.64
N TYR A 113 -10.90 -2.51 -5.89
CA TYR A 113 -11.04 -3.06 -7.25
C TYR A 113 -12.24 -3.99 -7.35
N TYR A 114 -13.03 -3.82 -8.41
CA TYR A 114 -14.10 -4.74 -8.77
C TYR A 114 -13.74 -5.38 -10.12
N PHE A 115 -13.45 -6.68 -10.12
CA PHE A 115 -13.28 -7.45 -11.35
C PHE A 115 -14.64 -8.05 -11.74
N ALA A 116 -15.18 -7.60 -12.87
CA ALA A 116 -16.41 -8.13 -13.47
C ALA A 116 -16.09 -9.08 -14.63
#